data_AF-A0A376L561-F1
#
_entry.id   AF-A0A376L561-F1
#
_cell.length_a   1.000
_cell.length_b   1.000
_cell.length_c   1.000
_cell.angle_alpha   90.00
_cell.angle_beta   90.00
_cell.angle_gamma   90.00
#
_symmetry.space_group_name_H-M   'P 1'
#
loop_
_entity.id
_entity.type
_entity.pdbx_description
1 polymer ?
#
loop_
_entity_poly.entity_id
_entity_poly.type
_entity_poly.pdbx_seq_one_letter_code
_entity_poly.pdbx_strand_id
1 'polypeptide(L)'
;MAAYRESTKALVEGGADLILIETVFDTLNAKAAVFAVKTEFEALGVELPIMISGTITDASGRTLSGQTTEAFYNSLRHAEALTFGLKLCAGAR
;
A
#
# COMPACT_ATOMS: atom_id res chain seq x y z
N MET A 1 -8.29 -3.78 -10.02
CA MET A 1 -7.03 -4.25 -10.66
C MET A 1 -6.62 -3.40 -11.86
N ALA A 2 -7.46 -3.19 -12.87
CA ALA A 2 -7.10 -2.42 -14.07
C ALA A 2 -6.55 -1.01 -13.74
N ALA A 3 -7.26 -0.24 -12.91
CA ALA A 3 -6.84 1.09 -12.50
C ALA A 3 -5.46 1.13 -11.80
N TYR A 4 -5.17 0.16 -10.92
CA TYR A 4 -3.87 0.08 -10.25
C TYR A 4 -2.73 -0.24 -11.21
N ARG A 5 -2.95 -1.14 -12.20
CA ARG A 5 -1.96 -1.45 -13.23
C ARG A 5 -1.68 -0.25 -14.13
N GLU A 6 -2.74 0.41 -14.60
CA GLU A 6 -2.64 1.62 -15.42
C GLU A 6 -1.84 2.72 -14.70
N SER A 7 -2.18 2.97 -13.43
CA SER A 7 -1.48 3.96 -12.61
C SER A 7 -0.01 3.58 -12.38
N THR A 8 0.26 2.29 -12.09
CA THR A 8 1.64 1.80 -11.88
C THR A 8 2.46 1.99 -13.14
N LYS A 9 1.93 1.60 -14.30
CA LYS A 9 2.60 1.77 -15.59
C LYS A 9 2.95 3.22 -15.85
N ALA A 10 2.00 4.13 -15.70
CA ALA A 10 2.23 5.56 -15.91
C ALA A 10 3.29 6.14 -14.95
N LEU A 11 3.30 5.70 -13.69
CA LEU A 11 4.32 6.11 -12.71
C LEU A 11 5.72 5.58 -13.08
N VAL A 12 5.82 4.32 -13.49
CA VAL A 12 7.10 3.71 -13.92
C VAL A 12 7.62 4.39 -15.19
N GLU A 13 6.78 4.59 -16.21
CA GLU A 13 7.15 5.30 -17.44
C GLU A 13 7.52 6.76 -17.17
N GLY A 14 6.92 7.36 -16.14
CA GLY A 14 7.27 8.69 -15.65
C GLY A 14 8.59 8.78 -14.87
N GLY A 15 9.28 7.66 -14.65
CA GLY A 15 10.57 7.61 -13.96
C GLY A 15 10.49 7.60 -12.43
N ALA A 16 9.39 7.10 -11.86
CA ALA A 16 9.31 6.92 -10.40
C ALA A 16 10.35 5.90 -9.91
N ASP A 17 11.05 6.24 -8.82
CA ASP A 17 12.04 5.36 -8.20
C ASP A 17 11.43 4.31 -7.25
N LEU A 18 10.14 4.46 -6.90
CA LEU A 18 9.40 3.59 -5.99
C LEU A 18 7.89 3.74 -6.18
N ILE A 19 7.12 2.78 -5.66
CA ILE A 19 5.64 2.87 -5.61
C ILE A 19 5.16 2.92 -4.15
N LEU A 20 4.42 3.97 -3.81
CA LEU A 20 3.80 4.14 -2.51
C LEU A 20 2.30 3.83 -2.58
N ILE A 21 1.87 2.78 -1.86
CA ILE A 21 0.46 2.47 -1.62
C ILE A 21 0.07 3.16 -0.30
N GLU A 22 -0.45 4.38 -0.40
CA GLU A 22 -0.80 5.20 0.77
C GLU A 22 -2.30 5.32 1.06
N THR A 23 -2.59 5.88 2.24
CA THR A 23 -3.94 6.12 2.74
C THR A 23 -4.79 4.84 2.73
N VAL A 24 -4.17 3.73 3.11
CA VAL A 24 -4.86 2.44 3.15
C VAL A 24 -5.79 2.40 4.36
N PHE A 25 -7.08 2.48 4.08
CA PHE A 25 -8.16 2.28 5.05
C PHE A 25 -8.74 0.86 5.01
N ASP A 26 -8.51 0.13 3.90
CA ASP A 26 -8.96 -1.25 3.69
C ASP A 26 -7.84 -2.14 3.12
N THR A 27 -7.59 -3.28 3.75
CA THR A 27 -6.49 -4.18 3.36
C THR A 27 -6.78 -5.03 2.14
N LEU A 28 -8.04 -5.26 1.75
CA LEU A 28 -8.34 -5.99 0.52
C LEU A 28 -7.96 -5.14 -0.69
N ASN A 29 -8.28 -3.84 -0.65
CA ASN A 29 -7.84 -2.88 -1.66
C ASN A 29 -6.31 -2.80 -1.72
N ALA A 30 -5.62 -2.75 -0.57
CA ALA A 30 -4.15 -2.75 -0.58
C ALA A 30 -3.55 -4.05 -1.12
N LYS A 31 -4.13 -5.22 -0.82
CA LYS A 31 -3.70 -6.49 -1.44
C LYS A 31 -3.88 -6.48 -2.95
N ALA A 32 -5.02 -5.96 -3.43
CA ALA A 32 -5.27 -5.81 -4.85
C ALA A 32 -4.29 -4.83 -5.52
N ALA A 33 -3.89 -3.77 -4.83
CA ALA A 33 -2.86 -2.83 -5.28
C ALA A 33 -1.48 -3.48 -5.32
N VAL A 34 -1.05 -4.16 -4.25
CA VAL A 34 0.23 -4.89 -4.19
C VAL A 34 0.33 -5.90 -5.33
N PHE A 35 -0.72 -6.70 -5.53
CA PHE A 35 -0.74 -7.68 -6.63
C PHE A 35 -0.64 -6.99 -7.99
N ALA A 36 -1.43 -5.93 -8.23
CA ALA A 36 -1.39 -5.18 -9.48
C ALA A 36 -0.02 -4.53 -9.75
N VAL A 37 0.62 -3.95 -8.73
CA VAL A 37 1.95 -3.35 -8.83
C VAL A 37 2.99 -4.41 -9.21
N LYS A 38 3.03 -5.53 -8.48
CA LYS A 38 3.98 -6.63 -8.78
C LYS A 38 3.75 -7.21 -10.18
N THR A 39 2.50 -7.43 -10.59
CA THR A 39 2.18 -7.89 -11.95
C THR A 39 2.64 -6.88 -13.02
N GLU A 40 2.52 -5.57 -12.77
CA GLU A 40 2.96 -4.57 -13.74
C GLU A 40 4.48 -4.44 -13.78
N PHE A 41 5.17 -4.57 -12.64
CA PHE A 41 6.63 -4.68 -12.59
C PHE A 41 7.15 -5.86 -13.41
N GLU A 42 6.54 -7.04 -13.26
CA GLU A 42 6.84 -8.22 -14.07
C GLU A 42 6.61 -7.95 -15.57
N ALA A 43 5.50 -7.31 -15.93
CA ALA A 43 5.17 -7.00 -17.32
C ALA A 43 6.12 -5.98 -17.96
N LEU A 44 6.63 -5.02 -17.19
CA LEU A 44 7.56 -3.99 -17.63
C LEU A 44 9.04 -4.41 -17.52
N GLY A 45 9.32 -5.53 -16.85
CA GLY A 45 10.69 -6.00 -16.61
C GLY A 45 11.49 -5.09 -15.68
N VAL A 46 10.83 -4.46 -14.71
CA VAL A 46 11.45 -3.57 -13.72
C VAL A 46 11.31 -4.13 -12.31
N GLU A 47 12.18 -3.70 -11.41
CA GLU A 47 12.07 -3.98 -9.98
C GLU A 47 12.27 -2.67 -9.22
N LEU A 48 11.20 -2.21 -8.56
CA LEU A 48 11.22 -0.99 -7.74
C LEU A 48 10.70 -1.31 -6.34
N PRO A 49 11.19 -0.63 -5.29
CA PRO A 49 10.69 -0.82 -3.94
C PRO A 49 9.23 -0.37 -3.80
N ILE A 50 8.47 -1.12 -3.01
CA ILE A 50 7.10 -0.76 -2.61
C ILE A 50 7.14 -0.21 -1.18
N MET A 51 6.46 0.90 -0.93
CA MET A 51 6.15 1.40 0.41
C MET A 51 4.65 1.28 0.66
N ILE A 52 4.25 0.96 1.90
CA ILE A 52 2.85 0.89 2.30
C ILE A 52 2.59 1.82 3.48
N SER A 53 1.58 2.68 3.38
CA SER A 53 1.13 3.53 4.47
C SER A 53 -0.36 3.35 4.75
N GLY A 54 -0.69 2.91 5.96
CA GLY A 54 -2.06 2.80 6.46
C GLY A 54 -2.60 4.10 7.05
N THR A 55 -3.91 4.15 7.28
CA THR A 55 -4.58 5.23 8.01
C THR A 55 -5.44 4.67 9.14
N ILE A 56 -5.21 5.17 10.34
CA ILE A 56 -6.00 4.89 11.54
C ILE A 56 -7.06 5.97 11.69
N THR A 57 -8.33 5.56 11.68
CA THR A 57 -9.45 6.48 11.49
C THR A 57 -10.01 7.05 12.78
N ASP A 58 -9.73 6.45 13.93
CA ASP A 58 -10.22 6.93 15.22
C ASP A 58 -9.29 6.58 16.40
N ALA A 59 -9.69 7.04 17.59
CA ALA A 59 -8.94 6.82 18.83
C ALA A 59 -8.89 5.35 19.29
N SER A 60 -9.61 4.43 18.64
CA SER A 60 -9.53 2.99 18.93
C SER A 60 -8.26 2.34 18.38
N GLY A 61 -7.50 3.05 17.55
CA GLY A 61 -6.26 2.52 16.96
C GLY A 61 -6.52 1.59 15.77
N ARG A 62 -7.67 1.73 15.09
CA ARG A 62 -8.09 0.86 13.99
C ARG A 62 -8.19 1.58 12.64
N THR A 63 -7.99 0.83 11.57
CA THR A 63 -8.36 1.26 10.20
C THR A 63 -9.88 1.38 10.07
N LEU A 64 -10.37 1.97 8.98
CA LEU A 64 -11.82 2.02 8.70
C LEU A 64 -12.45 0.63 8.61
N SER A 65 -11.70 -0.36 8.11
CA SER A 65 -12.10 -1.76 8.07
C SER A 65 -11.96 -2.49 9.41
N GLY A 66 -11.63 -1.78 10.49
CA GLY A 66 -11.60 -2.29 11.87
C GLY A 66 -10.33 -3.04 12.27
N GLN A 67 -9.26 -3.01 11.46
CA GLN A 67 -8.01 -3.69 11.79
C GLN A 67 -7.14 -2.87 12.73
N THR A 68 -6.53 -3.53 13.72
CA THR A 68 -5.43 -2.94 14.50
C THR A 68 -4.19 -2.74 13.62
N THR A 69 -3.23 -1.95 14.07
CA THR A 69 -1.93 -1.76 13.40
C THR A 69 -1.19 -3.07 13.16
N GLU A 70 -1.18 -3.98 14.14
CA GLU A 70 -0.57 -5.31 14.01
C GLU A 70 -1.32 -6.18 12.98
N ALA A 71 -2.66 -6.18 13.00
CA ALA A 71 -3.45 -6.91 12.02
C ALA A 71 -3.26 -6.37 10.60
N PHE A 72 -3.13 -5.06 10.44
CA PHE A 72 -2.79 -4.41 9.19
C PHE A 72 -1.43 -4.88 8.64
N TYR A 73 -0.39 -4.81 9.47
CA TYR A 73 0.95 -5.29 9.09
C TYR A 73 0.93 -6.78 8.72
N ASN A 74 0.33 -7.62 9.56
CA ASN A 74 0.25 -9.06 9.30
C ASN A 74 -0.53 -9.39 8.02
N SER A 75 -1.54 -8.59 7.69
CA SER A 75 -2.31 -8.75 6.45
C SER A 75 -1.52 -8.42 5.20
N LEU A 76 -0.49 -7.58 5.29
CA LEU A 76 0.23 -7.02 4.13
C LEU A 76 1.73 -7.35 4.09
N ARG A 77 2.32 -7.95 5.13
CA ARG A 77 3.77 -8.25 5.19
C ARG A 77 4.31 -9.09 4.03
N HIS A 78 3.45 -9.90 3.40
CA HIS A 78 3.75 -10.67 2.19
C HIS A 78 4.03 -9.80 0.95
N ALA A 79 3.76 -8.48 1.03
CA ALA A 79 4.14 -7.53 0.00
C ALA A 79 5.67 -7.35 -0.06
N GLU A 80 6.40 -7.67 1.01
CA GLU A 80 7.86 -7.43 1.13
C GLU A 80 8.19 -5.94 0.90
N ALA A 81 7.33 -5.05 1.40
CA ALA A 81 7.50 -3.62 1.27
C ALA A 81 8.75 -3.12 2.03
N LEU A 82 9.46 -2.17 1.44
CA LEU A 82 10.64 -1.52 2.02
C LEU A 82 10.30 -0.83 3.36
N THR A 83 9.12 -0.23 3.45
CA THR A 83 8.64 0.42 4.67
C THR A 83 7.15 0.17 4.90
N PHE A 84 6.77 0.06 6.18
CA PHE A 84 5.40 0.20 6.63
C PHE A 84 5.26 1.47 7.48
N GLY A 85 4.26 2.29 7.18
CA GLY A 85 3.98 3.53 7.89
C GLY A 85 2.50 3.74 8.18
N LEU A 86 2.22 4.80 8.93
CA LEU A 86 0.87 5.30 9.18
C LEU A 86 0.83 6.81 8.86
N LYS A 87 -0.25 7.27 8.22
CA LYS A 87 -0.45 8.68 7.83
C LYS A 87 -1.85 9.15 8.19
N LEU A 88 -2.01 10.44 8.49
CA LEU A 88 -3.30 11.09 8.79
C LEU A 88 -4.10 10.40 9.90
N CYS A 89 -3.40 9.91 10.92
CA CYS A 89 -4.05 9.20 12.03
C CYS A 89 -4.60 10.18 13.07
N ALA A 90 -5.71 9.81 13.73
CA ALA A 90 -6.15 10.49 14.94
C ALA A 90 -4.98 10.55 15.93
N GLY A 91 -4.67 11.75 16.44
CA GLY A 91 -3.40 12.05 17.09
C GLY A 91 -2.99 11.04 18.17
N ALA A 92 -1.69 10.72 18.21
CA ALA A 92 -1.11 9.95 19.31
C ALA A 92 -1.36 10.72 20.62
N ARG A 93 -2.00 10.05 21.59
CA ARG A 93 -1.97 10.49 22.98
C ARG A 93 -0.78 9.86 23.68
#